data_AF-G7L5A6-F1
#
_entry.id   AF-G7L5A6-F1
#
_cell.length_a   1.000
_cell.length_b   1.000
_cell.length_c   1.000
_cell.angle_alpha   90.00
_cell.angle_beta   90.00
_cell.angle_gamma   90.00
#
_symmetry.space_group_name_H-M   'P 1'
#
loop_
_entity.id
_entity.type
_entity.pdbx_description
1 polymer ?
#
loop_
_entity_poly.entity_id
_entity_poly.type
_entity_poly.pdbx_seq_one_letter_code
_entity_poly.pdbx_strand_id
1 'polypeptide(L)'
;MGTQFAIVTSQLQMEANAVVNSGLWNTSDAHFNISNRCSWSSISCNEAGSIKEINIYFAISVERLAVIGIGLRGSIPKEIGLLSKLAYVDLNSNSLVGELPSSLGNLKRLEYVDISFNNIQGSIPSSLGNLTQLKFLYISNNYIQDLSHNRLGRNLPISLTNLTQLQYIDISNNFLNGTLPSAIYNNLSGMVPQSLCDISYLDISNNCLKGPIPHWRKRINIVKGVASALSYLHHDFTFPIVHRDVSTSNIFLNSEWQPSVSDFGIARLLQCDSSNRTIVAGTIGYIAPELAYTMVVSEKCDVYSFGVMALEILLGRHPEEILSSLQLTSTQDIKLREVLDKRLQRPNNEMVSLHIIQVAVVAFACLNLSLSSRPTMKCVSQSFSTQIIPLSIPLSEFSAHQHTSQELQTLFHVI
;
A
#
# COMPACT_ATOMS: atom_id res chain seq x y z
N MET A 1 -63.64 -14.34 -10.48
CA MET A 1 -62.56 -15.25 -10.06
C MET A 1 -61.54 -15.32 -11.20
N GLY A 2 -60.53 -14.46 -11.16
CA GLY A 2 -59.44 -14.45 -12.15
C GLY A 2 -58.23 -15.13 -11.54
N THR A 3 -57.84 -16.27 -12.09
CA THR A 3 -56.62 -16.99 -11.72
C THR A 3 -55.43 -16.32 -12.38
N GLN A 4 -54.62 -15.66 -11.55
CA GLN A 4 -53.33 -15.09 -11.90
C GLN A 4 -52.35 -16.25 -12.13
N PHE A 5 -52.08 -16.60 -13.38
CA PHE A 5 -50.95 -17.46 -13.73
C PHE A 5 -49.66 -16.67 -13.48
N ALA A 6 -49.12 -16.80 -12.27
CA ALA A 6 -47.72 -16.53 -12.02
C ALA A 6 -46.93 -17.48 -12.92
N ILE A 7 -46.29 -16.93 -13.97
CA ILE A 7 -45.35 -17.67 -14.81
C ILE A 7 -44.16 -17.98 -13.92
N VAL A 8 -44.19 -19.14 -13.26
CA VAL A 8 -43.02 -19.77 -12.66
C VAL A 8 -42.11 -20.11 -13.82
N THR A 9 -41.18 -19.21 -14.13
CA THR A 9 -40.12 -19.50 -15.11
C THR A 9 -39.24 -20.55 -14.47
N SER A 10 -39.16 -21.74 -15.08
CA SER A 10 -38.35 -22.83 -14.51
C SER A 10 -36.89 -22.40 -14.40
N GLN A 11 -36.17 -22.93 -13.41
CA GLN A 11 -34.75 -22.63 -13.19
C GLN A 11 -33.90 -22.86 -14.45
N LEU A 12 -34.27 -23.87 -15.24
CA LEU A 12 -33.70 -24.18 -16.54
C LEU A 12 -33.89 -23.06 -17.57
N GLN A 13 -35.04 -22.40 -17.57
CA GLN A 13 -35.33 -21.27 -18.45
C GLN A 13 -34.55 -20.01 -18.03
N MET A 14 -34.35 -19.81 -16.73
CA MET A 14 -33.54 -18.70 -16.22
C MET A 14 -32.05 -18.87 -16.58
N GLU A 15 -31.51 -20.09 -16.47
CA GLU A 15 -30.14 -20.42 -16.94
C GLU A 15 -29.97 -20.18 -18.44
N ALA A 16 -30.96 -20.62 -19.23
CA ALA A 16 -30.96 -20.45 -20.67
C ALA A 16 -30.97 -18.96 -21.07
N ASN A 17 -31.82 -18.16 -20.42
CA ASN A 17 -31.90 -16.72 -20.66
C ASN A 17 -30.60 -16.00 -20.24
N ALA A 18 -29.92 -16.45 -19.19
CA ALA A 18 -28.64 -15.90 -18.75
C ALA A 18 -27.54 -16.08 -19.81
N VAL A 19 -27.48 -17.24 -20.47
CA VAL A 19 -26.51 -17.51 -21.53
C VAL A 19 -26.77 -16.62 -22.75
N VAL A 20 -28.02 -16.46 -23.18
CA VAL A 20 -28.36 -15.61 -24.35
C VAL A 20 -28.18 -14.13 -24.08
N ASN A 21 -28.59 -13.65 -22.91
CA ASN A 21 -28.50 -12.23 -22.55
C ASN A 21 -27.07 -11.80 -22.17
N SER A 22 -26.15 -12.76 -22.00
CA SER A 22 -24.74 -12.46 -21.73
C SER A 22 -24.03 -11.74 -22.89
N GLY A 23 -24.58 -11.80 -24.11
CA GLY A 23 -23.95 -11.22 -25.31
C GLY A 23 -22.68 -11.96 -25.77
N LEU A 24 -22.32 -13.06 -25.10
CA LEU A 24 -21.13 -13.87 -25.37
C LEU A 24 -21.26 -14.77 -26.61
N TRP A 25 -22.47 -14.93 -27.13
CA TRP A 25 -22.81 -15.87 -28.21
C TRP A 25 -23.52 -15.15 -29.35
N ASN A 26 -23.19 -15.49 -30.61
CA ASN A 26 -23.81 -14.89 -31.77
C ASN A 26 -25.22 -15.46 -31.99
N THR A 27 -26.25 -14.81 -31.42
CA THR A 27 -27.65 -15.26 -31.50
C THR A 27 -28.36 -14.87 -32.79
N SER A 28 -27.65 -14.33 -33.78
CA SER A 28 -28.23 -13.87 -35.05
C SER A 28 -28.30 -14.95 -36.14
N ASP A 29 -27.79 -16.14 -35.86
CA ASP A 29 -27.86 -17.29 -36.76
C ASP A 29 -29.14 -18.09 -36.49
N ALA A 30 -29.96 -18.31 -37.54
CA ALA A 30 -31.31 -18.89 -37.47
C ALA A 30 -31.35 -20.33 -36.94
N HIS A 31 -30.19 -20.95 -36.72
CA HIS A 31 -30.02 -22.25 -36.09
C HIS A 31 -29.87 -22.21 -34.55
N PHE A 32 -29.82 -21.03 -33.92
CA PHE A 32 -29.72 -20.90 -32.47
C PHE A 32 -31.08 -21.09 -31.77
N ASN A 33 -31.43 -22.34 -31.48
CA ASN A 33 -32.59 -22.68 -30.65
C ASN A 33 -32.17 -22.89 -29.19
N ILE A 34 -32.58 -21.96 -28.31
CA ILE A 34 -32.32 -21.99 -26.86
C ILE A 34 -32.83 -23.28 -26.18
N SER A 35 -33.90 -23.88 -26.72
CA SER A 35 -34.46 -25.13 -26.21
C SER A 35 -33.48 -26.30 -26.33
N ASN A 36 -32.47 -26.18 -27.21
CA ASN A 36 -31.46 -27.21 -27.46
C ASN A 36 -30.05 -26.80 -27.00
N ARG A 37 -29.93 -25.89 -26.02
CA ARG A 37 -28.66 -25.38 -25.48
C ARG A 37 -27.66 -26.46 -25.02
N CYS A 38 -28.14 -27.65 -24.66
CA CYS A 38 -27.32 -28.78 -24.26
C CYS A 38 -26.70 -29.56 -25.43
N SER A 39 -27.04 -29.19 -26.68
CA SER A 39 -26.42 -29.74 -27.90
C SER A 39 -25.30 -28.86 -28.44
N TRP A 40 -25.02 -27.72 -27.79
CA TRP A 40 -23.94 -26.84 -28.21
C TRP A 40 -22.61 -27.48 -27.82
N SER A 41 -21.65 -27.52 -28.75
CA SER A 41 -20.34 -28.14 -28.54
C SER A 41 -19.58 -27.57 -27.34
N SER A 42 -19.95 -26.36 -26.92
CA SER A 42 -19.40 -25.63 -25.78
C SER A 42 -20.31 -25.64 -24.55
N ILE A 43 -21.38 -26.43 -24.45
CA ILE A 43 -22.28 -26.46 -23.28
C ILE A 43 -22.68 -27.91 -22.95
N SER A 44 -22.41 -28.36 -21.72
CA SER A 44 -22.84 -29.66 -21.20
C SER A 44 -23.92 -29.48 -20.14
N CYS A 45 -24.87 -30.41 -20.07
CA CYS A 45 -25.99 -30.40 -19.12
C CYS A 45 -26.06 -31.69 -18.29
N ASN A 46 -26.70 -31.65 -17.13
CA ASN A 46 -27.04 -32.85 -16.36
C ASN A 46 -28.29 -33.57 -16.93
N GLU A 47 -28.65 -34.73 -16.37
CA GLU A 47 -29.82 -35.53 -16.81
C GLU A 47 -31.16 -34.78 -16.70
N ALA A 48 -31.23 -33.77 -15.83
CA ALA A 48 -32.40 -32.88 -15.69
C ALA A 48 -32.38 -31.70 -16.69
N GLY A 49 -31.36 -31.62 -17.55
CA GLY A 49 -31.21 -30.59 -18.58
C GLY A 49 -30.66 -29.26 -18.08
N SER A 50 -30.14 -29.16 -16.85
CA SER A 50 -29.49 -27.94 -16.31
C SER A 50 -28.03 -27.87 -16.75
N ILE A 51 -27.55 -26.66 -17.05
CA ILE A 51 -26.18 -26.45 -17.55
C ILE A 51 -25.17 -26.82 -16.47
N LYS A 52 -24.36 -27.84 -16.75
CA LYS A 52 -23.30 -28.34 -15.89
C LYS A 52 -21.92 -27.81 -16.29
N GLU A 53 -21.71 -27.40 -17.54
CA GLU A 53 -20.40 -26.97 -18.07
C GLU A 53 -20.55 -26.07 -19.29
N ILE A 54 -19.69 -25.06 -19.45
CA ILE A 54 -19.59 -24.25 -20.67
C ILE A 54 -18.12 -24.28 -21.15
N ASN A 55 -17.82 -25.11 -22.14
CA ASN A 55 -16.49 -25.40 -22.67
C ASN A 55 -16.11 -24.53 -23.88
N ILE A 56 -15.36 -23.46 -23.63
CA ILE A 56 -14.73 -22.63 -24.66
C ILE A 56 -13.27 -23.05 -24.79
N TYR A 57 -13.06 -24.16 -25.49
CA TYR A 57 -11.79 -24.85 -25.80
C TYR A 57 -10.77 -25.15 -24.67
N PHE A 58 -10.99 -24.71 -23.43
CA PHE A 58 -10.29 -25.17 -22.22
C PHE A 58 -11.11 -24.89 -20.93
N ALA A 59 -12.41 -25.20 -20.89
CA ALA A 59 -13.17 -25.12 -19.64
C ALA A 59 -13.57 -26.51 -19.17
N ILE A 60 -12.81 -27.00 -18.18
CA ILE A 60 -13.08 -28.18 -17.36
C ILE A 60 -13.62 -27.67 -16.01
N SER A 61 -14.83 -28.10 -15.64
CA SER A 61 -15.55 -27.81 -14.38
C SER A 61 -16.09 -26.37 -14.24
N VAL A 62 -17.38 -26.22 -13.90
CA VAL A 62 -18.06 -24.93 -13.57
C VAL A 62 -17.54 -24.26 -12.29
N GLU A 63 -16.41 -24.73 -11.80
CA GLU A 63 -15.56 -24.04 -10.86
C GLU A 63 -14.67 -23.00 -11.56
N ARG A 64 -14.46 -23.07 -12.88
CA ARG A 64 -13.53 -22.19 -13.61
C ARG A 64 -14.14 -21.59 -14.87
N LEU A 65 -14.19 -20.26 -14.92
CA LEU A 65 -14.51 -19.45 -16.10
C LEU A 65 -13.25 -18.66 -16.50
N ALA A 66 -12.64 -18.99 -17.63
CA ALA A 66 -11.46 -18.28 -18.13
C ALA A 66 -11.60 -17.95 -19.61
N VAL A 67 -11.60 -16.66 -19.95
CA VAL A 67 -11.72 -16.11 -21.31
C VAL A 67 -10.76 -14.95 -21.44
N ILE A 68 -9.59 -15.18 -22.01
CA ILE A 68 -8.45 -14.25 -21.96
C ILE A 68 -8.07 -13.80 -23.37
N GLY A 69 -7.85 -12.50 -23.58
CA GLY A 69 -7.11 -12.05 -24.76
C GLY A 69 -7.86 -12.11 -26.10
N ILE A 70 -9.16 -12.44 -26.11
CA ILE A 70 -9.92 -12.67 -27.35
C ILE A 70 -10.68 -11.44 -27.86
N GLY A 71 -10.53 -10.30 -27.18
CA GLY A 71 -11.20 -9.05 -27.56
C GLY A 71 -12.70 -9.05 -27.24
N LEU A 72 -13.11 -9.76 -26.18
CA LEU A 72 -14.50 -9.82 -25.73
C LEU A 72 -15.02 -8.41 -25.39
N ARG A 73 -16.23 -8.07 -25.86
CA ARG A 73 -16.85 -6.74 -25.69
C ARG A 73 -18.16 -6.84 -24.90
N GLY A 74 -18.68 -5.69 -24.48
CA GLY A 74 -19.90 -5.60 -23.69
C GLY A 74 -19.60 -5.62 -22.19
N SER A 75 -20.66 -5.67 -21.38
CA SER A 75 -20.54 -5.65 -19.91
C SER A 75 -20.58 -7.04 -19.32
N ILE A 76 -19.96 -7.23 -18.15
CA ILE A 76 -20.13 -8.44 -17.36
C ILE A 76 -21.59 -8.50 -16.88
N PRO A 77 -22.40 -9.49 -17.30
CA PRO A 77 -23.81 -9.55 -16.97
C PRO A 77 -24.03 -9.86 -15.50
N LYS A 78 -25.06 -9.27 -14.88
CA LYS A 78 -25.39 -9.53 -13.46
C LYS A 78 -25.72 -11.01 -13.21
N GLU A 79 -26.14 -11.73 -14.23
CA GLU A 79 -26.47 -13.15 -14.19
C GLU A 79 -25.26 -14.03 -13.86
N ILE A 80 -24.02 -13.51 -13.98
CA ILE A 80 -22.81 -14.20 -13.51
C ILE A 80 -22.93 -14.64 -12.04
N GLY A 81 -23.64 -13.85 -11.22
CA GLY A 81 -23.88 -14.15 -9.81
C GLY A 81 -24.77 -15.37 -9.54
N LEU A 82 -25.39 -15.95 -10.58
CA LEU A 82 -26.18 -17.19 -10.48
C LEU A 82 -25.29 -18.45 -10.52
N LEU A 83 -24.05 -18.32 -10.98
CA LEU A 83 -23.10 -19.43 -11.15
C LEU A 83 -22.41 -19.81 -9.83
N SER A 84 -23.20 -20.14 -8.81
CA SER A 84 -22.79 -20.33 -7.41
C SER A 84 -21.64 -21.32 -7.14
N LYS A 85 -21.25 -22.13 -8.12
CA LYS A 85 -20.13 -23.07 -8.03
C LYS A 85 -18.79 -22.50 -8.50
N LEU A 86 -18.77 -21.33 -9.15
CA LEU A 86 -17.54 -20.72 -9.63
C LEU A 86 -16.57 -20.43 -8.49
N ALA A 87 -15.34 -20.89 -8.67
CA ALA A 87 -14.19 -20.67 -7.80
C ALA A 87 -13.10 -19.83 -8.48
N TYR A 88 -13.08 -19.77 -9.82
CA TYR A 88 -12.07 -19.08 -10.61
C TYR A 88 -12.75 -18.33 -11.75
N VAL A 89 -12.53 -17.02 -11.83
CA VAL A 89 -12.97 -16.15 -12.92
C VAL A 89 -11.76 -15.40 -13.47
N ASP A 90 -11.52 -15.51 -14.76
CA ASP A 90 -10.43 -14.84 -15.45
C ASP A 90 -10.92 -14.32 -16.80
N LEU A 91 -11.08 -13.02 -16.89
CA LEU A 91 -11.59 -12.31 -18.05
C LEU A 91 -10.56 -11.29 -18.54
N ASN A 92 -9.29 -11.48 -18.20
CA ASN A 92 -8.26 -10.47 -18.44
C ASN A 92 -7.99 -10.24 -19.93
N SER A 93 -7.40 -9.10 -20.24
CA SER A 93 -6.95 -8.74 -21.60
C SER A 93 -8.09 -8.76 -22.63
N ASN A 94 -9.25 -8.20 -22.30
CA ASN A 94 -10.39 -8.08 -23.21
C ASN A 94 -10.77 -6.61 -23.42
N SER A 95 -11.94 -6.37 -24.02
CA SER A 95 -12.51 -5.03 -24.25
C SER A 95 -13.84 -4.87 -23.51
N LEU A 96 -13.95 -5.48 -22.33
CA LEU A 96 -15.16 -5.41 -21.50
C LEU A 96 -15.36 -4.00 -20.97
N VAL A 97 -16.61 -3.53 -20.94
CA VAL A 97 -17.01 -2.17 -20.55
C VAL A 97 -18.10 -2.22 -19.46
N GLY A 98 -18.51 -1.06 -18.95
CA GLY A 98 -19.56 -0.99 -17.93
C GLY A 98 -19.04 -1.29 -16.52
N GLU A 99 -19.96 -1.45 -15.57
CA GLU A 99 -19.62 -1.62 -14.15
C GLU A 99 -19.38 -3.09 -13.77
N LEU A 100 -18.57 -3.31 -12.74
CA LEU A 100 -18.45 -4.64 -12.12
C LEU A 100 -19.78 -4.98 -11.41
N PRO A 101 -20.51 -6.03 -11.82
CA PRO A 101 -21.84 -6.28 -11.29
C PRO A 101 -21.78 -6.67 -9.82
N SER A 102 -22.65 -6.05 -9.00
CA SER A 102 -22.73 -6.35 -7.57
C SER A 102 -23.10 -7.80 -7.28
N SER A 103 -23.79 -8.47 -8.20
CA SER A 103 -24.12 -9.89 -8.11
C SER A 103 -22.89 -10.82 -8.11
N LEU A 104 -21.70 -10.35 -8.53
CA LEU A 104 -20.46 -11.11 -8.39
C LEU A 104 -20.21 -11.51 -6.93
N GLY A 105 -20.61 -10.66 -5.98
CA GLY A 105 -20.57 -10.94 -4.54
C GLY A 105 -21.42 -12.11 -4.05
N ASN A 106 -22.27 -12.70 -4.91
CA ASN A 106 -23.04 -13.90 -4.60
C ASN A 106 -22.21 -15.18 -4.70
N LEU A 107 -21.05 -15.15 -5.37
CA LEU A 107 -20.24 -16.32 -5.70
C LEU A 107 -19.29 -16.70 -4.56
N LYS A 108 -19.85 -17.17 -3.44
CA LYS A 108 -19.12 -17.42 -2.17
C LYS A 108 -17.94 -18.40 -2.22
N ARG A 109 -17.79 -19.15 -3.32
CA ARG A 109 -16.68 -20.09 -3.56
C ARG A 109 -15.53 -19.48 -4.35
N LEU A 110 -15.65 -18.24 -4.83
CA LEU A 110 -14.58 -17.58 -5.58
C LEU A 110 -13.32 -17.46 -4.75
N GLU A 111 -12.25 -18.05 -5.28
CA GLU A 111 -10.88 -17.96 -4.79
C GLU A 111 -10.02 -17.06 -5.69
N TYR A 112 -10.35 -16.97 -6.98
CA TYR A 112 -9.58 -16.22 -7.97
C TYR A 112 -10.50 -15.36 -8.85
N VAL A 113 -10.18 -14.08 -8.94
CA VAL A 113 -10.80 -13.14 -9.88
C VAL A 113 -9.72 -12.31 -10.57
N ASP A 114 -9.66 -12.40 -11.89
CA ASP A 114 -8.86 -11.52 -12.74
C ASP A 114 -9.73 -10.90 -13.82
N ILE A 115 -9.82 -9.57 -13.81
CA ILE A 115 -10.51 -8.76 -14.81
C ILE A 115 -9.60 -7.65 -15.33
N SER A 116 -8.29 -7.80 -15.13
CA SER A 116 -7.29 -6.80 -15.51
C SER A 116 -7.25 -6.56 -17.02
N PHE A 117 -6.72 -5.41 -17.44
CA PHE A 117 -6.59 -5.03 -18.85
C PHE A 117 -7.94 -5.09 -19.60
N ASN A 118 -8.90 -4.31 -19.11
CA ASN A 118 -10.22 -4.13 -19.72
C ASN A 118 -10.60 -2.64 -19.67
N ASN A 119 -11.82 -2.33 -20.09
CA ASN A 119 -12.38 -0.97 -20.07
C ASN A 119 -13.50 -0.84 -19.00
N ILE A 120 -13.40 -1.58 -17.89
CA ILE A 120 -14.39 -1.56 -16.81
C ILE A 120 -14.37 -0.19 -16.10
N GLN A 121 -15.55 0.33 -15.78
CA GLN A 121 -15.76 1.64 -15.17
C GLN A 121 -16.65 1.53 -13.91
N GLY A 122 -16.99 2.67 -13.29
CA GLY A 122 -17.80 2.71 -12.07
C GLY A 122 -17.00 2.38 -10.83
N SER A 123 -17.66 2.09 -9.71
CA SER A 123 -17.01 1.79 -8.43
C SER A 123 -16.81 0.29 -8.22
N ILE A 124 -15.90 -0.07 -7.30
CA ILE A 124 -15.86 -1.45 -6.79
C ILE A 124 -17.14 -1.67 -5.96
N PRO A 125 -17.97 -2.67 -6.27
CA PRO A 125 -19.21 -2.91 -5.55
C PRO A 125 -18.91 -3.42 -4.14
N SER A 126 -19.62 -2.89 -3.13
CA SER A 126 -19.45 -3.32 -1.74
C SER A 126 -19.76 -4.80 -1.51
N SER A 127 -20.59 -5.40 -2.36
CA SER A 127 -20.85 -6.84 -2.35
C SER A 127 -19.61 -7.67 -2.65
N LEU A 128 -18.52 -7.14 -3.21
CA LEU A 128 -17.29 -7.90 -3.40
C LEU A 128 -16.72 -8.42 -2.06
N GLY A 129 -16.94 -7.67 -0.98
CA GLY A 129 -16.59 -8.10 0.39
C GLY A 129 -17.32 -9.35 0.88
N ASN A 130 -18.30 -9.88 0.13
CA ASN A 130 -18.98 -11.12 0.45
C ASN A 130 -18.17 -12.37 0.08
N LEU A 131 -17.09 -12.23 -0.70
CA LEU A 131 -16.28 -13.33 -1.24
C LEU A 131 -15.22 -13.80 -0.24
N THR A 132 -15.63 -14.34 0.91
CA THR A 132 -14.72 -14.64 2.03
C THR A 132 -13.66 -15.72 1.75
N GLN A 133 -13.74 -16.44 0.62
CA GLN A 133 -12.73 -17.42 0.17
C GLN A 133 -11.75 -16.84 -0.86
N LEU A 134 -11.89 -15.57 -1.24
CA LEU A 134 -11.09 -14.94 -2.28
C LEU A 134 -9.64 -14.80 -1.82
N LYS A 135 -8.72 -15.34 -2.62
CA LYS A 135 -7.27 -15.32 -2.39
C LYS A 135 -6.56 -14.39 -3.38
N PHE A 136 -7.04 -14.32 -4.61
CA PHE A 136 -6.41 -13.57 -5.69
C PHE A 136 -7.43 -12.61 -6.32
N LEU A 137 -7.10 -11.32 -6.32
CA LEU A 137 -7.93 -10.27 -6.90
C LEU A 137 -7.09 -9.33 -7.78
N TYR A 138 -7.26 -9.44 -9.09
CA TYR A 138 -6.60 -8.62 -10.09
C TYR A 138 -7.64 -7.79 -10.85
N ILE A 139 -7.58 -6.47 -10.72
CA ILE A 139 -8.50 -5.50 -11.35
C ILE A 139 -7.71 -4.39 -12.09
N SER A 140 -6.39 -4.52 -12.17
CA SER A 140 -5.52 -3.47 -12.70
C SER A 140 -5.78 -3.13 -14.17
N ASN A 141 -5.36 -1.93 -14.58
CA ASN A 141 -5.49 -1.45 -15.96
C ASN A 141 -6.97 -1.43 -16.43
N ASN A 142 -7.78 -0.66 -15.70
CA ASN A 142 -9.19 -0.40 -16.00
C ASN A 142 -9.51 1.11 -15.77
N TYR A 143 -10.77 1.51 -15.93
CA TYR A 143 -11.25 2.87 -15.70
C TYR A 143 -12.09 3.02 -14.41
N ILE A 144 -11.80 2.22 -13.37
CA ILE A 144 -12.63 2.18 -12.15
C ILE A 144 -12.47 3.48 -11.35
N GLN A 145 -13.59 4.11 -11.04
CA GLN A 145 -13.72 5.36 -10.29
C GLN A 145 -15.07 5.42 -9.56
N ASP A 146 -15.07 5.73 -8.27
CA ASP A 146 -16.31 6.12 -7.58
C ASP A 146 -16.64 7.58 -7.89
N LEU A 147 -17.75 7.77 -8.60
CA LEU A 147 -18.30 9.07 -8.99
C LEU A 147 -19.58 9.44 -8.24
N SER A 148 -20.00 8.67 -7.22
CA SER A 148 -21.25 8.93 -6.51
C SER A 148 -21.29 10.34 -5.89
N HIS A 149 -22.31 11.12 -6.25
CA HIS A 149 -22.37 12.58 -6.00
C HIS A 149 -22.66 12.97 -4.55
N ASN A 150 -22.79 12.00 -3.63
CA ASN A 150 -23.00 12.26 -2.21
C ASN A 150 -21.64 12.24 -1.50
N ARG A 151 -21.23 13.41 -1.01
CA ARG A 151 -19.91 13.75 -0.43
C ARG A 151 -19.40 12.86 0.74
N LEU A 152 -20.12 11.82 1.15
CA LEU A 152 -19.85 10.98 2.32
C LEU A 152 -19.52 9.55 1.85
N GLY A 153 -18.24 9.27 1.58
CA GLY A 153 -17.80 7.91 1.26
C GLY A 153 -16.93 7.77 0.02
N ARG A 154 -15.97 8.67 -0.22
CA ARG A 154 -14.96 8.52 -1.29
C ARG A 154 -13.99 7.36 -1.01
N ASN A 155 -14.34 6.37 -0.22
CA ASN A 155 -13.41 5.37 0.25
C ASN A 155 -13.64 4.08 -0.53
N LEU A 156 -12.56 3.36 -0.79
CA LEU A 156 -12.68 1.96 -1.23
C LEU A 156 -13.64 1.22 -0.26
N PRO A 157 -14.54 0.36 -0.78
CA PRO A 157 -15.63 -0.19 0.01
C PRO A 157 -15.09 -0.92 1.24
N ILE A 158 -15.54 -0.51 2.42
CA ILE A 158 -15.07 -1.08 3.71
C ILE A 158 -15.33 -2.58 3.81
N SER A 159 -16.29 -3.11 3.05
CA SER A 159 -16.57 -4.54 2.97
C SER A 159 -15.42 -5.36 2.41
N LEU A 160 -14.47 -4.79 1.65
CA LEU A 160 -13.26 -5.52 1.20
C LEU A 160 -12.43 -6.05 2.38
N THR A 161 -12.61 -5.49 3.56
CA THR A 161 -11.93 -5.92 4.80
C THR A 161 -12.41 -7.29 5.30
N ASN A 162 -13.59 -7.74 4.83
CA ASN A 162 -14.13 -9.07 5.11
C ASN A 162 -13.41 -10.20 4.34
N LEU A 163 -12.55 -9.86 3.37
CA LEU A 163 -11.82 -10.82 2.54
C LEU A 163 -10.61 -11.40 3.28
N THR A 164 -10.89 -12.12 4.37
CA THR A 164 -9.87 -12.63 5.32
C THR A 164 -8.83 -13.60 4.74
N GLN A 165 -9.06 -14.16 3.55
CA GLN A 165 -8.15 -15.10 2.89
C GLN A 165 -7.34 -14.47 1.75
N LEU A 166 -7.45 -13.15 1.55
CA LEU A 166 -6.83 -12.47 0.42
C LEU A 166 -5.31 -12.46 0.56
N GLN A 167 -4.61 -12.96 -0.46
CA GLN A 167 -3.15 -13.07 -0.50
C GLN A 167 -2.54 -12.16 -1.56
N TYR A 168 -3.22 -11.98 -2.69
CA TYR A 168 -2.75 -11.18 -3.80
C TYR A 168 -3.83 -10.19 -4.21
N ILE A 169 -3.46 -8.92 -4.23
CA ILE A 169 -4.32 -7.84 -4.68
C ILE A 169 -3.55 -6.90 -5.59
N ASP A 170 -4.06 -6.73 -6.80
CA ASP A 170 -3.61 -5.71 -7.75
C ASP A 170 -4.82 -4.90 -8.23
N ILE A 171 -4.87 -3.65 -7.79
CA ILE A 171 -5.86 -2.67 -8.23
C ILE A 171 -5.18 -1.49 -8.92
N SER A 172 -3.92 -1.64 -9.32
CA SER A 172 -3.11 -0.58 -9.92
C SER A 172 -3.68 -0.06 -11.24
N ASN A 173 -3.22 1.10 -11.70
CA ASN A 173 -3.59 1.64 -13.01
C ASN A 173 -5.12 1.76 -13.21
N ASN A 174 -5.74 2.48 -12.29
CA ASN A 174 -7.17 2.79 -12.27
C ASN A 174 -7.37 4.27 -11.84
N PHE A 175 -8.61 4.72 -11.66
CA PHE A 175 -8.93 6.08 -11.21
C PHE A 175 -9.52 6.10 -9.79
N LEU A 176 -9.22 5.06 -8.99
CA LEU A 176 -9.76 4.91 -7.64
C LEU A 176 -9.39 6.13 -6.79
N ASN A 177 -10.38 6.73 -6.14
CA ASN A 177 -10.21 7.98 -5.39
C ASN A 177 -10.59 7.81 -3.90
N GLY A 178 -10.21 8.80 -3.09
CA GLY A 178 -10.35 8.89 -1.63
C GLY A 178 -9.68 7.76 -0.84
N THR A 179 -10.10 7.46 0.40
CA THR A 179 -9.22 6.73 1.34
C THR A 179 -9.32 5.23 1.29
N LEU A 180 -8.20 4.50 1.44
CA LEU A 180 -8.28 3.07 1.75
C LEU A 180 -9.15 2.91 3.02
N PRO A 181 -10.05 1.92 3.07
CA PRO A 181 -10.87 1.68 4.25
C PRO A 181 -9.99 1.51 5.48
N SER A 182 -10.50 1.92 6.64
CA SER A 182 -9.77 1.95 7.91
C SER A 182 -9.36 0.58 8.46
N ALA A 183 -9.62 -0.51 7.74
CA ALA A 183 -8.99 -1.79 8.03
C ALA A 183 -7.75 -2.05 7.17
N ILE A 184 -7.60 -1.41 5.99
CA ILE A 184 -6.33 -1.33 5.26
C ILE A 184 -5.42 -0.25 5.87
N TYR A 185 -6.01 0.83 6.39
CA TYR A 185 -5.34 1.76 7.32
C TYR A 185 -5.92 1.57 8.73
N ASN A 186 -5.36 0.65 9.53
CA ASN A 186 -5.78 0.40 10.92
C ASN A 186 -6.19 1.69 11.68
N ASN A 187 -7.50 1.91 11.84
CA ASN A 187 -8.04 2.91 12.74
C ASN A 187 -8.65 2.21 13.96
N LEU A 188 -7.77 1.79 14.88
CA LEU A 188 -8.01 1.71 16.33
C LEU A 188 -9.39 1.22 16.81
N SER A 189 -9.64 -0.10 16.79
CA SER A 189 -10.41 -0.84 17.83
C SER A 189 -10.66 -2.30 17.42
N GLY A 190 -9.61 -3.04 17.10
CA GLY A 190 -9.74 -4.46 16.77
C GLY A 190 -8.42 -5.03 16.28
N MET A 191 -8.29 -6.35 16.36
CA MET A 191 -7.22 -7.14 15.75
C MET A 191 -6.86 -6.56 14.36
N VAL A 192 -5.56 -6.50 14.02
CA VAL A 192 -5.16 -6.37 12.61
C VAL A 192 -5.98 -7.45 11.87
N PRO A 193 -6.82 -7.09 10.88
CA PRO A 193 -7.58 -8.11 10.18
C PRO A 193 -6.59 -9.15 9.69
N GLN A 194 -6.75 -10.41 10.07
CA GLN A 194 -5.87 -11.51 9.64
C GLN A 194 -5.63 -11.44 8.11
N SER A 195 -6.65 -10.97 7.38
CA SER A 195 -6.62 -10.61 5.96
C SER A 195 -5.40 -9.83 5.49
N LEU A 196 -4.85 -8.90 6.28
CA LEU A 196 -3.70 -8.08 5.87
C LEU A 196 -2.35 -8.71 6.22
N CYS A 197 -2.30 -9.54 7.27
CA CYS A 197 -1.10 -10.28 7.63
C CYS A 197 -0.76 -11.37 6.59
N ASP A 198 -1.79 -11.84 5.87
CA ASP A 198 -1.66 -12.92 4.88
C ASP A 198 -1.46 -12.39 3.44
N ILE A 199 -1.43 -11.06 3.22
CA ILE A 199 -1.17 -10.46 1.90
C ILE A 199 0.29 -10.63 1.53
N SER A 200 0.54 -11.45 0.51
CA SER A 200 1.84 -11.68 -0.10
C SER A 200 2.18 -10.66 -1.19
N TYR A 201 1.17 -10.04 -1.82
CA TYR A 201 1.36 -9.05 -2.88
C TYR A 201 0.26 -7.99 -2.85
N LEU A 202 0.65 -6.72 -2.83
CA LEU A 202 -0.25 -5.57 -2.84
C LEU A 202 0.28 -4.53 -3.83
N ASP A 203 -0.43 -4.34 -4.94
CA ASP A 203 -0.20 -3.24 -5.86
C ASP A 203 -1.44 -2.34 -5.95
N ILE A 204 -1.25 -1.10 -5.52
CA ILE A 204 -2.27 -0.03 -5.54
C ILE A 204 -1.78 1.20 -6.30
N SER A 205 -0.65 1.08 -7.00
CA SER A 205 0.01 2.17 -7.71
C SER A 205 -0.87 2.77 -8.81
N ASN A 206 -0.54 3.97 -9.29
CA ASN A 206 -1.23 4.61 -10.42
C ASN A 206 -2.77 4.70 -10.23
N ASN A 207 -3.18 5.18 -9.05
CA ASN A 207 -4.56 5.52 -8.69
C ASN A 207 -4.64 6.96 -8.12
N CYS A 208 -5.84 7.43 -7.82
CA CYS A 208 -6.11 8.72 -7.15
C CYS A 208 -6.37 8.59 -5.63
N LEU A 209 -5.93 7.48 -5.02
CA LEU A 209 -6.17 7.16 -3.61
C LEU A 209 -5.49 8.18 -2.70
N LYS A 210 -6.17 8.50 -1.61
CA LYS A 210 -5.72 9.40 -0.54
C LYS A 210 -5.67 8.59 0.77
N GLY A 211 -5.06 9.11 1.81
CA GLY A 211 -5.06 8.46 3.13
C GLY A 211 -4.78 9.52 4.18
N PRO A 212 -4.96 9.24 5.48
CA PRO A 212 -4.46 10.14 6.50
C PRO A 212 -2.94 10.18 6.40
N ILE A 213 -2.45 11.16 5.66
CA ILE A 213 -1.07 11.58 5.72
C ILE A 213 -0.84 11.95 7.19
N PRO A 214 0.07 11.30 7.94
CA PRO A 214 0.24 11.59 9.35
C PRO A 214 0.52 13.09 9.49
N HIS A 215 -0.35 13.78 10.23
CA HIS A 215 -0.13 15.19 10.57
C HIS A 215 1.22 15.35 11.26
N TRP A 216 1.80 16.54 11.19
CA TRP A 216 3.17 16.82 11.64
C TRP A 216 3.51 16.23 13.02
N ARG A 217 2.59 16.32 13.99
CA ARG A 217 2.79 15.73 15.33
C ARG A 217 3.02 14.22 15.32
N LYS A 218 2.30 13.48 14.48
CA LYS A 218 2.48 12.02 14.35
C LYS A 218 3.83 11.70 13.70
N ARG A 219 4.21 12.43 12.64
CA ARG A 219 5.52 12.28 11.98
C ARG A 219 6.68 12.54 12.94
N ILE A 220 6.59 13.61 13.72
CA ILE A 220 7.57 13.93 14.77
C ILE A 220 7.67 12.77 15.77
N ASN A 221 6.54 12.25 16.26
CA ASN A 221 6.54 11.15 17.23
C ASN A 221 7.17 9.86 16.67
N ILE A 222 6.96 9.56 15.38
CA ILE A 222 7.62 8.43 14.71
C ILE A 222 9.14 8.62 14.75
N VAL A 223 9.64 9.78 14.32
CA VAL A 223 11.08 10.06 14.33
C VAL A 223 11.66 9.95 15.74
N LYS A 224 10.97 10.53 16.74
CA LYS A 224 11.38 10.44 18.15
C LYS A 224 11.42 9.00 18.66
N GLY A 225 10.40 8.20 18.36
CA GLY A 225 10.33 6.81 18.82
C GLY A 225 11.39 5.92 18.17
N VAL A 226 11.68 6.10 16.88
CA VAL A 226 12.78 5.38 16.21
C VAL A 226 14.14 5.80 16.80
N ALA A 227 14.34 7.09 17.09
CA ALA A 227 15.55 7.56 17.75
C ALA A 227 15.78 6.86 19.09
N SER A 228 14.74 6.74 19.92
CA SER A 228 14.81 6.03 21.20
C SER A 228 15.09 4.54 21.02
N ALA A 229 14.47 3.88 20.03
CA ALA A 229 14.72 2.47 19.74
C ALA A 229 16.17 2.21 19.31
N LEU A 230 16.73 3.04 18.42
CA LEU A 230 18.13 2.91 18.01
C LEU A 230 19.10 3.25 19.15
N SER A 231 18.77 4.25 19.99
CA SER A 231 19.54 4.54 21.20
C SER A 231 19.64 3.31 22.10
N TYR A 232 18.51 2.64 22.34
CA TYR A 232 18.43 1.41 23.13
C TYR A 232 19.33 0.31 22.55
N LEU A 233 19.25 0.06 21.24
CA LEU A 233 20.07 -0.95 20.56
C LEU A 233 21.58 -0.66 20.65
N HIS A 234 21.98 0.60 20.56
CA HIS A 234 23.39 0.99 20.53
C HIS A 234 24.02 1.12 21.93
N HIS A 235 23.26 1.57 22.94
CA HIS A 235 23.83 2.04 24.21
C HIS A 235 23.34 1.33 25.47
N ASP A 236 22.23 0.58 25.41
CA ASP A 236 21.65 -0.05 26.60
C ASP A 236 22.05 -1.53 26.73
N PHE A 237 22.81 -2.05 25.77
CA PHE A 237 23.41 -3.38 25.79
C PHE A 237 24.92 -3.33 26.01
N THR A 238 25.48 -4.43 26.53
CA THR A 238 26.95 -4.59 26.72
C THR A 238 27.73 -4.45 25.41
N PHE A 239 27.14 -4.93 24.30
CA PHE A 239 27.69 -4.79 22.97
C PHE A 239 26.67 -4.07 22.08
N PRO A 240 27.05 -3.00 21.36
CA PRO A 240 26.15 -2.31 20.47
C PRO A 240 25.58 -3.24 19.38
N ILE A 241 24.26 -3.20 19.18
CA ILE A 241 23.57 -3.88 18.08
C ILE A 241 23.36 -2.88 16.95
N VAL A 242 24.08 -3.03 15.84
CA VAL A 242 23.91 -2.19 14.65
C VAL A 242 22.91 -2.86 13.71
N HIS A 243 21.80 -2.19 13.43
CA HIS A 243 20.69 -2.68 12.63
C HIS A 243 21.07 -2.87 11.15
N ARG A 244 21.79 -1.88 10.59
CA ARG A 244 22.29 -1.81 9.21
C ARG A 244 21.25 -1.64 8.11
N ASP A 245 19.96 -1.82 8.41
CA ASP A 245 18.87 -1.58 7.44
C ASP A 245 17.77 -0.65 7.96
N VAL A 246 18.15 0.52 8.49
CA VAL A 246 17.17 1.51 8.95
C VAL A 246 16.60 2.27 7.74
N SER A 247 15.33 2.01 7.40
CA SER A 247 14.61 2.67 6.32
C SER A 247 13.13 2.81 6.69
N THR A 248 12.37 3.64 5.96
CA THR A 248 10.93 3.82 6.23
C THR A 248 10.11 2.54 6.02
N SER A 249 10.56 1.58 5.18
CA SER A 249 9.91 0.28 4.98
C SER A 249 10.05 -0.66 6.18
N ASN A 250 11.10 -0.48 6.99
CA ASN A 250 11.43 -1.33 8.13
C ASN A 250 10.96 -0.74 9.47
N ILE A 251 10.19 0.36 9.44
CA ILE A 251 9.53 0.94 10.61
C ILE A 251 8.05 0.59 10.58
N PHE A 252 7.65 -0.35 11.45
CA PHE A 252 6.24 -0.63 11.67
C PHE A 252 5.63 0.39 12.62
N LEU A 253 4.35 0.68 12.41
CA LEU A 253 3.58 1.58 13.28
C LEU A 253 2.44 0.77 13.91
N ASN A 254 2.34 0.82 15.23
CA ASN A 254 1.19 0.26 15.93
C ASN A 254 -0.04 1.19 15.80
N SER A 255 -1.17 0.75 16.34
CA SER A 255 -2.44 1.49 16.25
C SER A 255 -2.36 2.90 16.87
N GLU A 256 -1.49 3.10 17.87
CA GLU A 256 -1.24 4.38 18.53
C GLU A 256 -0.21 5.25 17.81
N TRP A 257 0.20 4.87 16.58
CA TRP A 257 1.26 5.55 15.82
C TRP A 257 2.62 5.54 16.53
N GLN A 258 2.85 4.55 17.40
CA GLN A 258 4.16 4.33 17.98
C GLN A 258 4.98 3.46 17.03
N PRO A 259 6.23 3.88 16.73
CA PRO A 259 7.08 3.13 15.83
C PRO A 259 7.71 1.92 16.51
N SER A 260 7.99 0.90 15.70
CA SER A 260 8.78 -0.27 16.06
C SER A 260 9.76 -0.55 14.93
N VAL A 261 11.04 -0.60 15.26
CA VAL A 261 12.10 -0.98 14.32
C VAL A 261 12.01 -2.48 14.09
N SER A 262 12.07 -2.90 12.83
CA SER A 262 11.90 -4.29 12.41
C SER A 262 12.95 -4.70 11.39
N ASP A 263 12.99 -6.00 11.08
CA ASP A 263 13.94 -6.64 10.16
C ASP A 263 15.41 -6.55 10.59
N PHE A 264 15.73 -7.35 11.60
CA PHE A 264 17.10 -7.53 12.10
C PHE A 264 17.90 -8.57 11.31
N GLY A 265 17.44 -8.96 10.10
CA GLY A 265 18.04 -10.07 9.33
C GLY A 265 19.51 -9.86 8.97
N ILE A 266 19.96 -8.59 8.88
CA ILE A 266 21.35 -8.23 8.62
C ILE A 266 22.04 -7.52 9.80
N ALA A 267 21.38 -7.45 10.96
CA ALA A 267 21.90 -6.78 12.14
C ALA A 267 23.17 -7.46 12.68
N ARG A 268 24.01 -6.70 13.37
CA ARG A 268 25.31 -7.17 13.88
C ARG A 268 25.60 -6.65 15.29
N LEU A 269 26.15 -7.53 16.12
CA LEU A 269 26.75 -7.19 17.40
C LEU A 269 28.20 -6.74 17.20
N LEU A 270 28.57 -5.57 17.74
CA LEU A 270 29.95 -5.10 17.75
C LEU A 270 30.68 -5.61 19.00
N GLN A 271 31.37 -6.75 18.88
CA GLN A 271 32.19 -7.32 19.95
C GLN A 271 33.64 -6.83 19.85
N CYS A 272 34.28 -6.57 21.00
CA CYS A 272 35.68 -6.09 21.08
C CYS A 272 36.70 -7.03 20.42
N ASP A 273 36.42 -8.34 20.41
CA ASP A 273 37.34 -9.37 19.92
C ASP A 273 37.03 -9.81 18.47
N SER A 274 36.05 -9.16 17.82
CA SER A 274 35.56 -9.53 16.49
C SER A 274 35.90 -8.47 15.43
N SER A 275 36.05 -8.89 14.18
CA SER A 275 36.23 -7.95 13.08
C SER A 275 34.91 -7.23 12.78
N ASN A 276 34.96 -5.89 12.80
CA ASN A 276 33.83 -5.05 12.38
C ASN A 276 33.65 -5.00 10.84
N ARG A 277 34.43 -5.77 10.07
CA ARG A 277 34.31 -5.85 8.61
C ARG A 277 33.16 -6.76 8.18
N THR A 278 32.44 -6.33 7.15
CA THR A 278 31.29 -7.06 6.60
C THR A 278 31.14 -6.80 5.10
N ILE A 279 30.43 -7.70 4.42
CA ILE A 279 29.81 -7.37 3.14
C ILE A 279 28.92 -6.14 3.29
N VAL A 280 28.90 -5.28 2.27
CA VAL A 280 27.97 -4.16 2.17
C VAL A 280 26.56 -4.74 2.04
N ALA A 281 25.68 -4.37 2.96
CA ALA A 281 24.29 -4.78 2.98
C ALA A 281 23.44 -3.68 3.63
N GLY A 282 22.19 -3.55 3.19
CA GLY A 282 21.24 -2.52 3.56
C GLY A 282 20.49 -1.97 2.35
N THR A 283 19.50 -1.11 2.60
CA THR A 283 18.69 -0.49 1.56
C THR A 283 19.47 0.61 0.82
N ILE A 284 19.53 0.51 -0.52
CA ILE A 284 20.16 1.53 -1.37
C ILE A 284 19.48 2.89 -1.15
N GLY A 285 20.29 3.95 -1.01
CA GLY A 285 19.82 5.31 -0.64
C GLY A 285 19.92 5.61 0.85
N TYR A 286 19.94 4.57 1.71
CA TYR A 286 20.05 4.70 3.17
C TYR A 286 21.43 4.29 3.71
N ILE A 287 22.20 3.53 2.93
CA ILE A 287 23.54 3.08 3.31
C ILE A 287 24.47 4.28 3.49
N ALA A 288 25.15 4.32 4.64
CA ALA A 288 26.16 5.33 4.93
C ALA A 288 27.35 5.22 3.95
N PRO A 289 27.87 6.34 3.41
CA PRO A 289 28.89 6.31 2.36
C PRO A 289 30.17 5.62 2.83
N GLU A 290 30.58 5.79 4.08
CA GLU A 290 31.77 5.13 4.61
C GLU A 290 31.64 3.59 4.63
N LEU A 291 30.45 3.04 4.83
CA LEU A 291 30.24 1.60 4.86
C LEU A 291 30.44 1.00 3.46
N ALA A 292 30.03 1.72 2.42
CA ALA A 292 30.18 1.31 1.03
C ALA A 292 31.66 1.20 0.62
N TYR A 293 32.51 2.12 1.09
CA TYR A 293 33.93 2.15 0.69
C TYR A 293 34.86 1.39 1.63
N THR A 294 34.59 1.41 2.94
CA THR A 294 35.50 0.83 3.96
C THR A 294 35.13 -0.59 4.36
N MET A 295 33.88 -1.00 4.12
CA MET A 295 33.31 -2.26 4.60
C MET A 295 33.34 -2.43 6.12
N VAL A 296 33.58 -1.36 6.88
CA VAL A 296 33.61 -1.37 8.34
C VAL A 296 32.26 -0.87 8.87
N VAL A 297 31.59 -1.69 9.68
CA VAL A 297 30.36 -1.29 10.36
C VAL A 297 30.69 -0.57 11.66
N SER A 298 29.91 0.48 11.92
CA SER A 298 29.83 1.13 13.21
C SER A 298 28.38 1.52 13.49
N GLU A 299 28.06 1.85 14.74
CA GLU A 299 26.78 2.47 15.13
C GLU A 299 26.45 3.72 14.29
N LYS A 300 27.46 4.42 13.76
CA LYS A 300 27.29 5.62 12.95
C LYS A 300 26.62 5.33 11.62
N CYS A 301 26.71 4.09 11.11
CA CYS A 301 26.00 3.70 9.89
C CYS A 301 24.48 3.84 10.07
N ASP A 302 23.95 3.32 11.18
CA ASP A 302 22.53 3.46 11.52
C ASP A 302 22.14 4.93 11.76
N VAL A 303 23.04 5.74 12.34
CA VAL A 303 22.80 7.17 12.53
C VAL A 303 22.59 7.87 11.19
N TYR A 304 23.40 7.56 10.17
CA TYR A 304 23.22 8.13 8.83
C TYR A 304 21.88 7.71 8.22
N SER A 305 21.58 6.41 8.27
CA SER A 305 20.33 5.86 7.75
C SER A 305 19.10 6.47 8.46
N PHE A 306 19.18 6.72 9.77
CA PHE A 306 18.19 7.47 10.53
C PHE A 306 18.02 8.91 10.01
N GLY A 307 19.10 9.60 9.65
CA GLY A 307 19.05 10.95 9.07
C GLY A 307 18.29 10.98 7.74
N VAL A 308 18.54 10.01 6.85
CA VAL A 308 17.81 9.85 5.58
C VAL A 308 16.32 9.62 5.85
N MET A 309 16.00 8.66 6.73
CA MET A 309 14.63 8.33 7.12
C MET A 309 13.89 9.54 7.73
N ALA A 310 14.53 10.29 8.61
CA ALA A 310 13.93 11.47 9.25
C ALA A 310 13.60 12.56 8.22
N LEU A 311 14.49 12.83 7.25
CA LEU A 311 14.19 13.73 6.15
C LEU A 311 13.08 13.20 5.26
N GLU A 312 13.10 11.93 4.89
CA GLU A 312 12.03 11.31 4.10
C GLU A 312 10.65 11.49 4.77
N ILE A 313 10.60 11.30 6.09
CA ILE A 313 9.40 11.53 6.89
C ILE A 313 8.98 13.01 6.90
N LEU A 314 9.88 14.00 6.82
CA LEU A 314 9.49 15.41 6.75
C LEU A 314 9.05 15.85 5.34
N LEU A 315 9.70 15.33 4.32
CA LEU A 315 9.50 15.70 2.91
C LEU A 315 8.35 14.91 2.28
N GLY A 316 8.04 13.73 2.81
CA GLY A 316 7.03 12.81 2.27
C GLY A 316 7.48 12.09 1.00
N ARG A 317 8.77 12.12 0.69
CA ARG A 317 9.47 11.50 -0.45
C ARG A 317 10.95 11.33 -0.08
N HIS A 318 11.64 10.39 -0.72
CA HIS A 318 13.06 10.13 -0.48
C HIS A 318 13.92 11.39 -0.78
N PRO A 319 14.89 11.77 0.09
CA PRO A 319 15.66 13.02 0.00
C PRO A 319 16.84 12.97 -1.00
N GLU A 320 16.75 12.22 -2.10
CA GLU A 320 17.87 11.97 -3.02
C GLU A 320 18.51 13.24 -3.59
N GLU A 321 17.68 14.20 -4.02
CA GLU A 321 18.12 15.49 -4.55
C GLU A 321 18.91 16.29 -3.50
N ILE A 322 18.46 16.25 -2.24
CA ILE A 322 19.12 16.95 -1.12
C ILE A 322 20.44 16.27 -0.78
N LEU A 323 20.47 14.95 -0.70
CA LEU A 323 21.69 14.18 -0.44
C LEU A 323 22.74 14.43 -1.53
N SER A 324 22.32 14.47 -2.79
CA SER A 324 23.20 14.80 -3.93
C SER A 324 23.77 16.22 -3.81
N SER A 325 22.95 17.19 -3.40
CA SER A 325 23.40 18.58 -3.20
C SER A 325 24.41 18.74 -2.05
N LEU A 326 24.24 17.99 -0.95
CA LEU A 326 25.14 17.99 0.21
C LEU A 326 26.53 17.41 -0.14
N GLN A 327 26.58 16.38 -0.99
CA GLN A 327 27.84 15.77 -1.44
C GLN A 327 28.63 16.67 -2.39
N LEU A 328 27.94 17.48 -3.20
CA LEU A 328 28.56 18.36 -4.20
C LEU A 328 29.00 19.74 -3.65
N THR A 329 28.84 20.01 -2.34
CA THR A 329 29.11 21.33 -1.72
C THR A 329 28.44 22.50 -2.46
N SER A 330 27.29 22.23 -3.08
CA SER A 330 26.49 23.21 -3.81
C SER A 330 25.85 24.16 -2.80
N THR A 331 26.23 25.44 -2.83
CA THR A 331 25.73 26.50 -1.93
C THR A 331 24.31 26.96 -2.26
N GLN A 332 23.45 26.09 -2.81
CA GLN A 332 22.03 26.42 -2.90
C GLN A 332 21.40 26.28 -1.53
N ASP A 333 21.02 27.43 -0.97
CA ASP A 333 20.44 27.56 0.35
C ASP A 333 19.00 27.00 0.34
N ILE A 334 18.86 25.70 0.61
CA ILE A 334 17.56 25.03 0.61
C ILE A 334 16.79 25.46 1.85
N LYS A 335 15.74 26.26 1.63
CA LYS A 335 14.80 26.64 2.69
C LYS A 335 13.91 25.46 3.05
N LEU A 336 13.92 25.06 4.31
CA LEU A 336 13.14 23.91 4.81
C LEU A 336 11.65 24.07 4.46
N ARG A 337 11.11 25.29 4.57
CA ARG A 337 9.72 25.61 4.24
C ARG A 337 9.29 25.22 2.82
N GLU A 338 10.20 25.26 1.85
CA GLU A 338 9.90 25.00 0.45
C GLU A 338 9.93 23.51 0.09
N VAL A 339 10.64 22.73 0.91
CA VAL A 339 10.85 21.29 0.70
C VAL A 339 9.97 20.39 1.56
N LEU A 340 9.38 20.89 2.66
CA LEU A 340 8.41 20.14 3.46
C LEU A 340 7.24 19.57 2.63
N ASP A 341 6.70 18.44 3.07
CA ASP A 341 5.63 17.70 2.38
C ASP A 341 4.43 18.62 2.02
N LYS A 342 4.33 18.95 0.73
CA LYS A 342 3.30 19.86 0.18
C LYS A 342 1.90 19.27 0.25
N ARG A 343 1.74 17.98 0.56
CA ARG A 343 0.44 17.35 0.74
C ARG A 343 -0.19 17.68 2.10
N LEU A 344 0.59 18.17 3.06
CA LEU A 344 0.10 18.61 4.37
C LEU A 344 -0.15 20.12 4.40
N GLN A 345 -1.18 20.53 5.15
CA GLN A 345 -1.31 21.94 5.51
C GLN A 345 -0.11 22.37 6.36
N ARG A 346 0.25 23.65 6.20
CA ARG A 346 1.34 24.25 6.97
C ARG A 346 1.06 24.14 8.47
N PRO A 347 2.09 23.94 9.30
CA PRO A 347 1.92 23.93 10.75
C PRO A 347 1.46 25.31 11.21
N ASN A 348 0.21 25.39 11.67
CA ASN A 348 -0.35 26.62 12.23
C ASN A 348 0.06 26.84 13.70
N ASN A 349 0.70 25.85 14.32
CA ASN A 349 1.14 25.87 15.71
C ASN A 349 2.66 26.04 15.78
N GLU A 350 3.10 27.10 16.43
CA GLU A 350 4.51 27.47 16.60
C GLU A 350 5.35 26.35 17.24
N MET A 351 4.80 25.64 18.24
CA MET A 351 5.46 24.50 18.86
C MET A 351 5.67 23.34 17.90
N VAL A 352 4.75 23.11 16.97
CA VAL A 352 4.92 22.06 15.95
C VAL A 352 5.99 22.46 14.94
N SER A 353 6.03 23.73 14.56
CA SER A 353 7.08 24.30 13.70
C SER A 353 8.47 24.15 14.34
N LEU A 354 8.62 24.46 15.62
CA LEU A 354 9.87 24.28 16.36
C LEU A 354 10.33 22.82 16.38
N HIS A 355 9.42 21.87 16.61
CA HIS A 355 9.75 20.45 16.55
C HIS A 355 10.14 19.98 15.15
N ILE A 356 9.54 20.54 14.08
CA ILE A 356 9.92 20.23 12.69
C ILE A 356 11.36 20.72 12.43
N ILE A 357 11.69 21.94 12.86
CA ILE A 357 13.04 22.49 12.74
C ILE A 357 14.03 21.61 13.51
N GLN A 358 13.70 21.23 14.74
CA GLN A 358 14.53 20.35 15.57
C GLN A 358 14.81 19.02 14.87
N VAL A 359 13.78 18.36 14.32
CA VAL A 359 13.95 17.11 13.56
C VAL A 359 14.84 17.32 12.35
N ALA A 360 14.65 18.41 11.60
CA ALA A 360 15.46 18.71 10.42
C ALA A 360 16.94 18.94 10.79
N VAL A 361 17.21 19.76 11.81
CA VAL A 361 18.57 20.03 12.34
C VAL A 361 19.27 18.73 12.73
N VAL A 362 18.60 17.89 13.51
CA VAL A 362 19.12 16.59 13.92
C VAL A 362 19.36 15.67 12.73
N ALA A 363 18.45 15.63 11.76
CA ALA A 363 18.59 14.81 10.56
C ALA A 363 19.83 15.24 9.73
N PHE A 364 20.03 16.54 9.52
CA PHE A 364 21.23 17.03 8.82
C PHE A 364 22.52 16.75 9.60
N ALA A 365 22.51 16.79 10.93
CA ALA A 365 23.66 16.40 11.74
C ALA A 365 24.00 14.91 11.58
N CYS A 366 22.97 14.06 11.51
CA CYS A 366 23.11 12.64 11.27
C CYS A 366 23.68 12.32 9.88
N LEU A 367 23.44 13.19 8.89
CA LEU A 367 23.94 13.06 7.52
C LEU A 367 25.36 13.60 7.32
N ASN A 368 26.04 14.05 8.38
CA ASN A 368 27.41 14.55 8.26
C ASN A 368 28.36 13.45 7.74
N LEU A 369 29.18 13.81 6.75
CA LEU A 369 30.19 12.91 6.15
C LEU A 369 31.36 12.63 7.11
N SER A 370 31.63 13.55 8.05
CA SER A 370 32.60 13.34 9.11
C SER A 370 31.99 12.49 10.23
N LEU A 371 32.53 11.29 10.42
CA LEU A 371 32.08 10.35 11.45
C LEU A 371 32.16 10.91 12.87
N SER A 372 33.19 11.70 13.18
CA SER A 372 33.37 12.33 14.50
C SER A 372 32.35 13.44 14.76
N SER A 373 31.84 14.06 13.69
CA SER A 373 30.84 15.13 13.78
C SER A 373 29.41 14.60 13.78
N ARG A 374 29.20 13.33 13.40
CA ARG A 374 27.90 12.67 13.47
C ARG A 374 27.58 12.34 14.93
N PRO A 375 26.40 12.71 15.47
CA PRO A 375 26.05 12.43 16.86
C PRO A 375 25.89 10.91 17.12
N THR A 376 25.79 10.49 18.38
CA THR A 376 25.35 9.13 18.73
C THR A 376 23.83 9.08 18.81
N MET A 377 23.22 7.90 18.67
CA MET A 377 21.77 7.78 18.83
C MET A 377 21.29 8.12 20.24
N LYS A 378 22.15 7.99 21.25
CA LYS A 378 21.88 8.45 22.62
C LYS A 378 21.73 9.97 22.68
N CYS A 379 22.68 10.72 22.13
CA CYS A 379 22.58 12.17 22.03
C CYS A 379 21.33 12.59 21.24
N VAL A 380 21.09 11.93 20.09
CA VAL A 380 19.91 12.19 19.25
C VAL A 380 18.61 11.97 20.02
N SER A 381 18.45 10.83 20.70
CA SER A 381 17.25 10.53 21.49
C SER A 381 17.05 11.54 22.64
N GLN A 382 18.11 11.86 23.38
CA GLN A 382 18.07 12.83 24.48
C GLN A 382 17.69 14.24 23.99
N SER A 383 18.17 14.65 22.82
CA SER A 383 17.82 15.96 22.24
C SER A 383 16.32 16.13 22.00
N PHE A 384 15.60 15.04 21.72
CA PHE A 384 14.15 15.09 21.52
C PHE A 384 13.34 15.09 22.82
N SER A 385 13.98 14.75 23.95
CA SER A 385 13.39 14.72 25.29
C SER A 385 13.60 16.01 26.07
N THR A 386 14.62 16.81 25.74
CA THR A 386 14.87 18.12 26.36
C THR A 386 13.83 19.17 25.93
N GLN A 387 13.48 20.07 26.84
CA GLN A 387 12.64 21.23 26.53
C GLN A 387 13.31 22.07 25.43
N ILE A 388 12.56 22.37 24.37
CA ILE A 388 13.05 23.19 23.27
C ILE A 388 13.31 24.60 23.80
N ILE A 389 14.58 25.01 23.82
CA ILE A 389 14.93 26.43 23.93
C ILE A 389 14.44 27.07 22.62
N PRO A 390 13.62 28.13 22.66
CA PRO A 390 13.11 28.76 21.45
C PRO A 390 14.30 29.19 20.57
N LEU A 391 14.52 28.46 19.48
CA LEU A 391 15.40 28.91 18.41
C LEU A 391 14.77 30.21 17.88
N SER A 392 15.53 31.30 17.92
CA SER A 392 15.08 32.65 17.53
C SER A 392 14.74 32.79 16.04
N ILE A 393 14.69 31.68 15.29
CA ILE A 393 14.61 31.66 13.83
C ILE A 393 13.23 31.13 13.40
N PRO A 394 12.44 31.94 12.69
CA PRO A 394 11.19 31.50 12.08
C PRO A 394 11.41 30.38 11.07
N LEU A 395 10.46 29.43 10.97
CA LEU A 395 10.49 28.33 10.00
C LEU A 395 10.61 28.80 8.53
N SER A 396 10.29 30.06 8.24
CA SER A 396 10.45 30.69 6.93
C SER A 396 11.88 31.06 6.56
N GLU A 397 12.78 31.18 7.54
CA GLU A 397 14.16 31.65 7.37
C GLU A 397 15.19 30.54 7.61
N PHE A 398 14.75 29.37 8.08
CA PHE A 398 15.64 28.24 8.33
C PHE A 398 16.23 27.68 7.02
N SER A 399 17.54 27.89 6.86
CA SER A 399 18.37 27.23 5.86
C SER A 399 18.94 25.92 6.39
N ALA A 400 18.81 24.85 5.60
CA ALA A 400 19.36 23.53 5.89
C ALA A 400 20.90 23.52 6.08
N HIS A 401 21.63 24.47 5.49
CA HIS A 401 23.08 24.40 5.36
C HIS A 401 23.85 25.36 6.30
N GLN A 402 23.28 26.52 6.63
CA GLN A 402 23.98 27.57 7.39
C GLN A 402 23.94 27.36 8.91
N HIS A 403 22.91 26.70 9.42
CA HIS A 403 22.60 26.71 10.86
C HIS A 403 23.02 25.45 11.63
N THR A 404 23.51 24.42 10.94
CA THR A 404 23.90 23.17 11.58
C THR A 404 25.05 23.36 12.58
N SER A 405 26.13 24.08 12.28
CA SER A 405 27.30 24.08 13.19
C SER A 405 27.07 24.72 14.58
N GLN A 406 26.41 25.88 14.66
CA GLN A 406 26.27 26.65 15.91
C GLN A 406 25.02 26.25 16.73
N GLU A 407 23.93 25.87 16.05
CA GLU A 407 22.71 25.40 16.72
C GLU A 407 22.86 23.97 17.21
N LEU A 408 23.55 23.10 16.47
CA LEU A 408 23.87 21.74 16.96
C LEU A 408 24.73 21.80 18.22
N GLN A 409 25.69 22.72 18.30
CA GLN A 409 26.46 22.93 19.53
C GLN A 409 25.55 23.32 20.69
N THR A 410 24.57 24.21 20.46
CA THR A 410 23.61 24.63 21.49
C THR A 410 22.65 23.51 21.89
N LEU A 411 22.20 22.69 20.92
CA LEU A 411 21.25 21.60 21.12
C LEU A 411 21.87 20.39 21.83
N PHE A 412 23.17 20.13 21.58
CA PHE A 412 23.88 18.97 22.11
C PHE A 412 24.81 19.27 23.31
N HIS A 413 25.10 20.54 23.67
CA HIS A 413 25.81 20.89 24.91
C HIS A 413 24.91 21.03 26.16
N VAL A 414 23.59 20.96 26.00
CA VAL A 414 22.62 21.00 27.12
C VAL A 414 22.35 19.59 27.70
N ILE A 415 23.02 18.56 27.16
CA ILE A 415 22.95 17.15 27.55
C ILE A 415 24.34 16.71 28.00
#